data_AF-A0A2D5VI77-F1
#
_entry.id   AF-A0A2D5VI77-F1
#
_cell.length_a   1.000
_cell.length_b   1.000
_cell.length_c   1.000
_cell.angle_alpha   90.00
_cell.angle_beta   90.00
_cell.angle_gamma   90.00
#
_symmetry.space_group_name_H-M   'P 1'
#
loop_
_entity.id
_entity.type
_entity.pdbx_description
1 polymer ?
#
loop_
_entity_poly.entity_id
_entity_poly.type
_entity_poly.pdbx_seq_one_letter_code
_entity_poly.pdbx_strand_id
1 'polypeptide(L)'
;MRAEREIDYGWFFMGGKRRENYDDWWRCEISFQPDLDELFGVSHNKQGIQPTPELRSILEPDLEEVAKTLHRRVRERFIQVAKEKAFNASVNQANTKSQLLLSIDENSDSLRANVSLELAEFKGSDFFRVHYQDDDLIQIQLNRRHPFYRQFYLRLEESEEFQPTSVKKAFDLFLISFVKASFNLSEDDNLNQLDPHQLESLILNWSRVLKIYLSD
;
A
#
# COMPACT_ATOMS: atom_id res chain seq x y z
N MET A 1 -3.53 2.48 34.76
CA MET A 1 -2.62 1.89 35.77
C MET A 1 -2.66 2.72 37.05
N ARG A 2 -2.55 2.05 38.19
CA ARG A 2 -2.34 2.69 39.49
C ARG A 2 -1.16 2.04 40.17
N ALA A 3 -0.14 2.84 40.51
CA ALA A 3 1.12 2.33 41.07
C ALA A 3 1.67 1.13 40.27
N GLU A 4 1.74 1.29 38.94
CA GLU A 4 2.23 0.25 38.01
C GLU A 4 1.40 -1.05 37.96
N ARG A 5 0.18 -1.05 38.51
CA ARG A 5 -0.76 -2.17 38.40
C ARG A 5 -1.97 -1.81 37.55
N GLU A 6 -2.37 -2.71 36.66
CA GLU A 6 -3.64 -2.59 35.92
C GLU A 6 -4.79 -2.86 36.89
N ILE A 7 -5.75 -1.94 36.91
CA ILE A 7 -6.88 -1.98 37.85
C ILE A 7 -8.22 -2.11 37.15
N ASP A 8 -8.31 -1.67 35.90
CA ASP A 8 -9.52 -1.73 35.09
C ASP A 8 -9.16 -1.55 33.62
N TYR A 9 -10.00 -2.10 32.74
CA TYR A 9 -9.89 -2.02 31.30
C TYR A 9 -11.27 -1.82 30.68
N GLY A 10 -11.44 -0.77 29.88
CA GLY A 10 -12.73 -0.47 29.29
C GLY A 10 -12.76 0.80 28.44
N TRP A 11 -13.97 1.14 28.00
CA TRP A 11 -14.24 2.33 27.18
C TRP A 11 -14.60 3.51 28.09
N PHE A 12 -13.60 4.09 28.73
CA PHE A 12 -13.74 5.23 29.65
C PHE A 12 -13.30 6.53 28.99
N PHE A 13 -13.87 7.65 29.43
CA PHE A 13 -13.47 9.00 29.02
C PHE A 13 -13.59 9.29 27.50
N MET A 14 -14.47 8.59 26.80
CA MET A 14 -14.65 8.74 25.36
C MET A 14 -15.77 9.71 24.99
N GLY A 15 -16.32 10.43 25.98
CA GLY A 15 -17.38 11.42 25.81
C GLY A 15 -18.52 10.93 24.92
N GLY A 16 -18.73 11.61 23.79
CA GLY A 16 -19.75 11.27 22.81
C GLY A 16 -19.35 10.17 21.80
N LYS A 17 -18.08 9.77 21.77
CA LYS A 17 -17.57 8.80 20.79
C LYS A 17 -18.04 7.38 21.13
N ARG A 18 -18.75 6.78 20.17
CA ARG A 18 -19.06 5.34 20.18
C ARG A 18 -17.86 4.53 19.70
N ARG A 19 -17.73 3.32 20.22
CA ARG A 19 -16.71 2.37 19.79
C ARG A 19 -17.03 1.84 18.39
N GLU A 20 -16.01 1.81 17.55
CA GLU A 20 -16.07 1.36 16.15
C GLU A 20 -14.97 0.33 15.87
N ASN A 21 -15.06 -0.40 14.75
CA ASN A 21 -14.14 -1.50 14.42
C ASN A 21 -12.66 -1.09 14.38
N TYR A 22 -12.36 0.15 13.94
CA TYR A 22 -10.98 0.63 13.90
C TYR A 22 -10.40 0.93 15.28
N ASP A 23 -11.25 1.02 16.32
CA ASP A 23 -10.78 1.30 17.69
C ASP A 23 -10.14 0.09 18.37
N ASP A 24 -10.26 -1.10 17.79
CA ASP A 24 -9.64 -2.30 18.32
C ASP A 24 -8.11 -2.31 18.12
N TRP A 25 -7.57 -1.44 17.25
CA TRP A 25 -6.16 -1.41 16.84
C TRP A 25 -5.30 -0.40 17.58
N TRP A 26 -5.88 0.31 18.55
CA TRP A 26 -5.14 1.22 19.43
C TRP A 26 -5.55 1.01 20.88
N ARG A 27 -4.66 1.39 21.79
CA ARG A 27 -4.91 1.39 23.24
C ARG A 27 -4.36 2.69 23.82
N CYS A 28 -5.02 3.18 24.86
CA CYS A 28 -4.58 4.32 25.64
C CYS A 28 -4.54 3.89 27.10
N GLU A 29 -3.49 4.28 27.80
CA GLU A 29 -3.31 3.97 29.20
C GLU A 29 -3.24 5.28 30.01
N ILE A 30 -4.02 5.34 31.08
CA ILE A 30 -3.98 6.46 32.03
C ILE A 30 -3.29 5.96 33.30
N SER A 31 -2.14 6.55 33.61
CA SER A 31 -1.35 6.26 34.81
C SER A 31 -1.56 7.37 35.85
N PHE A 32 -1.92 7.00 37.08
CA PHE A 32 -2.17 7.95 38.16
C PHE A 32 -1.71 7.46 39.54
N GLN A 33 -1.52 8.40 40.47
CA GLN A 33 -1.06 8.13 41.84
C GLN A 33 -2.24 7.82 42.79
N PRO A 34 -2.00 7.11 43.91
CA PRO A 34 -3.04 6.76 44.89
C PRO A 34 -3.86 7.95 45.42
N ASP A 35 -3.29 9.15 45.43
CA ASP A 35 -3.97 10.36 45.92
C ASP A 35 -5.19 10.75 45.07
N LEU A 36 -5.27 10.25 43.83
CA LEU A 36 -6.38 10.49 42.91
C LEU A 36 -7.46 9.39 42.93
N ASP A 37 -7.35 8.42 43.84
CA ASP A 37 -8.29 7.30 43.97
C ASP A 37 -9.75 7.72 44.05
N GLU A 38 -10.02 8.78 44.81
CA GLU A 38 -11.37 9.30 45.03
C GLU A 38 -11.96 9.85 43.73
N LEU A 39 -11.16 10.59 42.94
CA LEU A 39 -11.57 11.16 41.67
C LEU A 39 -11.82 10.09 40.60
N PHE A 40 -10.99 9.03 40.57
CA PHE A 40 -11.18 7.87 39.70
C PHE A 40 -12.26 6.91 40.22
N GLY A 41 -12.75 7.08 41.45
CA GLY A 41 -13.73 6.20 42.07
C GLY A 41 -13.26 4.75 42.12
N VAL A 42 -12.04 4.51 42.60
CA VAL A 42 -11.46 3.16 42.66
C VAL A 42 -12.26 2.29 43.65
N SER A 43 -12.69 1.11 43.20
CA SER A 43 -13.45 0.18 44.03
C SER A 43 -12.67 -0.32 45.26
N HIS A 44 -13.38 -0.79 46.30
CA HIS A 44 -12.74 -1.29 47.53
C HIS A 44 -11.81 -2.49 47.28
N ASN A 45 -12.13 -3.36 46.33
CA ASN A 45 -11.24 -4.46 45.91
C ASN A 45 -10.13 -4.01 44.96
N LYS A 46 -10.10 -2.74 44.55
CA LYS A 46 -9.13 -2.12 43.63
C LYS A 46 -9.05 -2.82 42.27
N GLN A 47 -10.20 -3.26 41.77
CA GLN A 47 -10.39 -3.97 40.49
C GLN A 47 -11.49 -3.32 39.63
N GLY A 48 -11.59 -1.99 39.70
CA GLY A 48 -12.53 -1.23 38.90
C GLY A 48 -12.46 0.26 39.22
N ILE A 49 -12.84 1.08 38.24
CA ILE A 49 -12.97 2.53 38.40
C ILE A 49 -14.40 2.98 38.09
N GLN A 50 -14.89 3.95 38.85
CA GLN A 50 -16.10 4.70 38.54
C GLN A 50 -15.77 6.19 38.56
N PRO A 51 -15.20 6.73 37.47
CA PRO A 51 -14.73 8.11 37.43
C PRO A 51 -15.83 9.11 37.75
N THR A 52 -15.51 10.06 38.63
CA THR A 52 -16.41 11.14 39.03
C THR A 52 -16.81 12.03 37.85
N PRO A 53 -17.97 12.70 37.91
CA PRO A 53 -18.38 13.64 36.85
C PRO A 53 -17.39 14.79 36.64
N GLU A 54 -16.73 15.25 37.69
CA GLU A 54 -15.69 16.29 37.62
C GLU A 54 -14.44 15.81 36.88
N LEU A 55 -13.95 14.60 37.18
CA LEU A 55 -12.81 14.04 36.47
C LEU A 55 -13.15 13.81 34.97
N ARG A 56 -14.37 13.37 34.69
CA ARG A 56 -14.86 13.18 33.32
C ARG A 56 -14.87 14.48 32.53
N SER A 57 -15.40 15.57 33.08
CA SER A 57 -15.46 16.84 32.36
C SER A 57 -14.08 17.42 32.02
N ILE A 58 -13.05 17.06 32.80
CA ILE A 58 -11.66 17.45 32.55
C ILE A 58 -11.02 16.56 31.49
N LEU A 59 -11.14 15.23 31.62
CA LEU A 59 -10.39 14.29 30.77
C LEU A 59 -11.09 13.93 29.45
N GLU A 60 -12.42 13.93 29.41
CA GLU A 60 -13.19 13.50 28.23
C GLU A 60 -12.88 14.31 26.97
N PRO A 61 -12.81 15.67 26.99
CA PRO A 61 -12.54 16.44 25.78
C PRO A 61 -11.20 16.07 25.12
N ASP A 62 -10.14 15.97 25.92
CA ASP A 62 -8.78 15.68 25.44
C ASP A 62 -8.67 14.24 24.94
N LEU A 63 -9.19 13.28 25.72
CA LEU A 63 -9.11 11.86 25.36
C LEU A 63 -10.01 11.51 24.18
N GLU A 64 -11.17 12.16 24.05
CA GLU A 64 -12.04 12.00 22.88
C GLU A 64 -11.34 12.52 21.60
N GLU A 65 -10.64 13.65 21.66
CA GLU A 65 -9.87 14.18 20.52
C GLU A 65 -8.71 13.24 20.13
N VAL A 66 -7.97 12.73 21.11
CA VAL A 66 -6.90 11.74 20.88
C VAL A 66 -7.48 10.47 20.24
N ALA A 67 -8.59 9.94 20.76
CA ALA A 67 -9.25 8.75 20.22
C ALA A 67 -9.70 8.96 18.77
N LYS A 68 -10.31 10.10 18.43
CA LYS A 68 -10.67 10.45 17.04
C LYS A 68 -9.44 10.51 16.13
N THR A 69 -8.34 11.07 16.62
CA THR A 69 -7.08 11.15 15.87
C THR A 69 -6.48 9.77 15.61
N LEU A 70 -6.43 8.90 16.62
CA LEU A 70 -5.94 7.54 16.49
C LEU A 70 -6.81 6.71 15.55
N HIS A 71 -8.14 6.79 15.69
CA HIS A 71 -9.09 6.16 14.79
C HIS A 71 -8.82 6.53 13.33
N ARG A 72 -8.66 7.83 13.05
CA ARG A 72 -8.36 8.32 11.69
C ARG A 72 -7.05 7.73 11.16
N ARG A 73 -5.98 7.72 11.97
CA ARG A 73 -4.68 7.15 11.58
C ARG A 73 -4.78 5.66 11.25
N VAL A 74 -5.48 4.89 12.10
CA VAL A 74 -5.71 3.46 11.85
C VAL A 74 -6.46 3.29 10.53
N ARG A 75 -7.60 3.99 10.37
CA ARG A 75 -8.40 3.92 9.15
C ARG A 75 -7.59 4.25 7.89
N GLU A 76 -6.82 5.34 7.92
CA GLU A 76 -5.94 5.74 6.81
C GLU A 76 -4.91 4.65 6.50
N ARG A 77 -4.29 4.05 7.52
CA ARG A 77 -3.33 2.95 7.31
C ARG A 77 -4.00 1.71 6.72
N PHE A 78 -5.21 1.35 7.17
CA PHE A 78 -5.97 0.23 6.58
C PHE A 78 -6.27 0.46 5.11
N ILE A 79 -6.68 1.68 4.74
CA ILE A 79 -6.92 2.05 3.35
C ILE A 79 -5.62 1.94 2.53
N GLN A 80 -4.50 2.42 3.06
CA GLN A 80 -3.19 2.31 2.38
C GLN A 80 -2.77 0.86 2.17
N VAL A 81 -2.84 0.00 3.20
CA VAL A 81 -2.50 -1.41 3.09
C VAL A 81 -3.40 -2.13 2.08
N ALA A 82 -4.69 -1.82 2.06
CA ALA A 82 -5.61 -2.36 1.08
C ALA A 82 -5.24 -1.93 -0.35
N LYS A 83 -4.87 -0.66 -0.55
CA LYS A 83 -4.38 -0.14 -1.83
C LYS A 83 -3.07 -0.81 -2.25
N GLU A 84 -2.09 -0.92 -1.35
CA GLU A 84 -0.80 -1.61 -1.60
C GLU A 84 -1.02 -3.08 -2.00
N LYS A 85 -1.91 -3.78 -1.28
CA LYS A 85 -2.24 -5.19 -1.58
C LYS A 85 -2.92 -5.33 -2.94
N ALA A 86 -3.88 -4.45 -3.25
CA ALA A 86 -4.54 -4.42 -4.56
C ALA A 86 -3.54 -4.07 -5.67
N PHE A 87 -2.61 -3.15 -5.38
CA PHE A 87 -1.57 -2.73 -6.32
C PHE A 87 -0.62 -3.88 -6.66
N ASN A 88 -0.17 -4.65 -5.66
CA ASN A 88 0.76 -5.77 -5.80
C ASN A 88 0.10 -7.09 -6.25
N ALA A 89 -1.23 -7.16 -6.36
CA ALA A 89 -1.93 -8.41 -6.67
C ALA A 89 -1.57 -9.00 -8.04
N SER A 90 -1.35 -8.14 -9.04
CA SER A 90 -0.89 -8.50 -10.39
C SER A 90 0.56 -8.99 -10.38
N VAL A 91 1.45 -8.27 -9.69
CA VAL A 91 2.86 -8.60 -9.51
C VAL A 91 3.02 -9.97 -8.85
N ASN A 92 2.32 -10.20 -7.73
CA ASN A 92 2.35 -11.47 -7.03
C ASN A 92 1.86 -12.62 -7.94
N GLN A 93 0.77 -12.40 -8.69
CA GLN A 93 0.29 -13.39 -9.65
C GLN A 93 1.31 -13.67 -10.75
N ALA A 94 1.96 -12.65 -11.29
CA ALA A 94 2.97 -12.80 -12.34
C ALA A 94 4.17 -13.59 -11.83
N ASN A 95 4.68 -13.28 -10.63
CA ASN A 95 5.83 -13.97 -10.05
C ASN A 95 5.50 -15.43 -9.70
N THR A 96 4.34 -15.71 -9.07
CA THR A 96 3.91 -17.09 -8.79
C THR A 96 3.75 -17.90 -10.07
N LYS A 97 3.16 -17.33 -11.14
CA LYS A 97 2.99 -18.06 -12.40
C LYS A 97 4.28 -18.17 -13.21
N SER A 98 5.20 -17.22 -13.08
CA SER A 98 6.53 -17.30 -13.70
C SER A 98 7.29 -18.51 -13.17
N GLN A 99 7.21 -18.77 -11.86
CA GLN A 99 7.76 -19.99 -11.26
C GLN A 99 7.16 -21.29 -11.84
N LEU A 100 5.89 -21.27 -12.28
CA LEU A 100 5.24 -22.42 -12.94
C LEU A 100 5.67 -22.58 -14.40
N LEU A 101 6.12 -21.52 -15.07
CA LEU A 101 6.62 -21.60 -16.44
C LEU A 101 8.03 -22.21 -16.49
N LEU A 102 8.80 -22.12 -15.39
CA LEU A 102 10.12 -22.73 -15.25
C LEU A 102 10.14 -24.26 -15.31
N SER A 103 9.02 -24.92 -15.03
CA SER A 103 8.93 -26.38 -15.13
C SER A 103 8.66 -26.88 -16.55
N ILE A 104 8.40 -25.97 -17.51
CA ILE A 104 8.06 -26.29 -18.90
C ILE A 104 9.28 -26.12 -19.81
N ASP A 105 10.20 -25.20 -19.48
CA ASP A 105 11.39 -24.92 -20.26
C ASP A 105 12.58 -24.59 -19.34
N GLU A 106 13.49 -25.56 -19.14
CA GLU A 106 14.59 -25.47 -18.17
C GLU A 106 15.68 -24.45 -18.56
N ASN A 107 15.72 -24.03 -19.83
CA ASN A 107 16.77 -23.16 -20.38
C ASN A 107 16.35 -21.68 -20.52
N SER A 108 15.17 -21.29 -20.04
CA SER A 108 14.69 -19.92 -20.13
C SER A 108 14.97 -19.15 -18.83
N ASP A 109 16.19 -18.61 -18.70
CA ASP A 109 16.57 -17.74 -17.56
C ASP A 109 15.61 -16.54 -17.42
N SER A 110 15.09 -16.09 -18.54
CA SER A 110 14.10 -15.04 -18.71
C SER A 110 12.74 -15.24 -17.99
N LEU A 111 12.37 -16.49 -17.67
CA LEU A 111 11.19 -16.81 -16.86
C LEU A 111 11.49 -16.75 -15.35
N ARG A 112 12.76 -16.81 -14.93
CA ARG A 112 13.19 -16.88 -13.52
C ARG A 112 13.12 -15.52 -12.83
N ALA A 113 13.42 -14.45 -13.56
CA ALA A 113 13.48 -13.11 -12.99
C ALA A 113 12.13 -12.71 -12.37
N ASN A 114 12.20 -12.30 -11.10
CA ASN A 114 11.07 -11.71 -10.41
C ASN A 114 10.80 -10.33 -10.99
N VAL A 115 9.54 -9.92 -10.97
CA VAL A 115 9.15 -8.57 -11.39
C VAL A 115 8.68 -7.78 -10.17
N SER A 116 9.05 -6.50 -10.14
CA SER A 116 8.46 -5.51 -9.25
C SER A 116 7.86 -4.38 -10.08
N LEU A 117 6.73 -3.83 -9.62
CA LEU A 117 6.08 -2.67 -10.20
C LEU A 117 6.07 -1.58 -9.14
N GLU A 118 6.50 -0.39 -9.48
CA GLU A 118 6.58 0.74 -8.55
C GLU A 118 6.09 2.03 -9.19
N LEU A 119 5.54 2.92 -8.37
CA LEU A 119 5.15 4.25 -8.80
C LEU A 119 6.29 5.23 -8.51
N ALA A 120 6.73 5.98 -9.51
CA ALA A 120 7.80 6.96 -9.41
C ALA A 120 7.40 8.31 -10.03
N GLU A 121 8.14 9.36 -9.69
CA GLU A 121 8.03 10.66 -10.33
C GLU A 121 9.36 11.07 -10.93
N PHE A 122 9.43 11.13 -12.25
CA PHE A 122 10.62 11.58 -12.94
C PHE A 122 10.30 12.47 -14.15
N LYS A 123 11.24 13.35 -14.48
CA LYS A 123 11.16 14.23 -15.65
C LYS A 123 11.36 13.39 -16.92
N GLY A 124 10.61 13.69 -17.98
CA GLY A 124 10.75 13.03 -19.27
C GLY A 124 9.44 12.92 -20.04
N SER A 125 9.50 12.20 -21.16
CA SER A 125 8.34 11.74 -21.93
C SER A 125 7.98 10.28 -21.66
N ASP A 126 8.72 9.61 -20.78
CA ASP A 126 8.58 8.17 -20.54
C ASP A 126 7.37 7.92 -19.66
N PHE A 127 6.51 7.00 -20.08
CA PHE A 127 5.39 6.53 -19.27
C PHE A 127 5.90 5.57 -18.19
N PHE A 128 6.85 4.71 -18.53
CA PHE A 128 7.52 3.83 -17.58
C PHE A 128 8.99 3.66 -17.95
N ARG A 129 9.79 3.21 -16.98
CA ARG A 129 11.17 2.76 -17.15
C ARG A 129 11.32 1.35 -16.63
N VAL A 130 12.27 0.62 -17.19
CA VAL A 130 12.64 -0.72 -16.74
C VAL A 130 14.08 -0.65 -16.25
N HIS A 131 14.33 -1.18 -15.06
CA HIS A 131 15.66 -1.34 -14.50
C HIS A 131 15.88 -2.83 -14.23
N TYR A 132 17.07 -3.29 -14.60
CA TYR A 132 17.50 -4.66 -14.39
C TYR A 132 18.51 -4.66 -13.24
N GLN A 133 18.24 -5.44 -12.20
CA GLN A 133 19.13 -5.61 -11.04
C GLN A 133 19.58 -7.06 -10.94
N ASP A 134 20.90 -7.27 -10.97
CA ASP A 134 21.58 -8.54 -10.66
C ASP A 134 20.93 -9.79 -11.29
N ASP A 135 20.50 -9.69 -12.56
CA ASP A 135 19.86 -10.73 -13.40
C ASP A 135 18.58 -11.41 -12.86
N ASP A 136 18.20 -11.17 -11.60
CA ASP A 136 17.08 -11.84 -10.91
C ASP A 136 15.86 -10.94 -10.66
N LEU A 137 15.99 -9.62 -10.86
CA LEU A 137 14.91 -8.67 -10.62
C LEU A 137 14.75 -7.65 -11.76
N ILE A 138 13.55 -7.66 -12.34
CA ILE A 138 13.08 -6.65 -13.30
C ILE A 138 12.20 -5.64 -12.54
N GLN A 139 12.67 -4.41 -12.42
CA GLN A 139 11.92 -3.32 -11.78
C GLN A 139 11.27 -2.42 -12.83
N ILE A 140 9.94 -2.34 -12.81
CA ILE A 140 9.15 -1.47 -13.69
C ILE A 140 8.71 -0.24 -12.88
N GLN A 141 9.16 0.95 -13.28
CA GLN A 141 8.77 2.21 -12.65
C GLN A 141 7.78 2.98 -13.52
N LEU A 142 6.54 3.13 -13.05
CA LEU A 142 5.50 3.92 -13.69
C LEU A 142 5.62 5.41 -13.32
N ASN A 143 5.66 6.28 -14.32
CA ASN A 143 5.80 7.72 -14.14
C ASN A 143 4.45 8.40 -13.84
N ARG A 144 4.24 8.82 -12.59
CA ARG A 144 3.01 9.53 -12.19
C ARG A 144 2.83 10.90 -12.84
N ARG A 145 3.90 11.46 -13.42
CA ARG A 145 3.86 12.74 -14.14
C ARG A 145 3.39 12.59 -15.60
N HIS A 146 3.39 11.38 -16.14
CA HIS A 146 3.02 11.14 -17.53
C HIS A 146 1.50 11.33 -17.74
N PRO A 147 1.03 11.98 -18.83
CA PRO A 147 -0.40 12.19 -19.08
C PRO A 147 -1.22 10.90 -19.05
N PHE A 148 -0.69 9.82 -19.65
CA PHE A 148 -1.34 8.51 -19.64
C PHE A 148 -1.58 7.97 -18.22
N TYR A 149 -0.65 8.18 -17.29
CA TYR A 149 -0.87 7.77 -15.90
C TYR A 149 -2.08 8.48 -15.30
N ARG A 150 -2.14 9.81 -15.44
CA ARG A 150 -3.19 10.64 -14.82
C ARG A 150 -4.55 10.47 -15.48
N GLN A 151 -4.58 10.34 -16.81
CA GLN A 151 -5.83 10.27 -17.57
C GLN A 151 -6.40 8.85 -17.63
N PHE A 152 -5.55 7.81 -17.58
CA PHE A 152 -5.98 6.41 -17.74
C PHE A 152 -5.66 5.56 -16.50
N TYR A 153 -4.38 5.40 -16.15
CA TYR A 153 -3.98 4.45 -15.10
C TYR A 153 -4.60 4.78 -13.73
N LEU A 154 -4.60 6.05 -13.32
CA LEU A 154 -5.21 6.50 -12.07
C LEU A 154 -6.72 6.24 -12.04
N ARG A 155 -7.42 6.40 -13.18
CA ARG A 155 -8.85 6.12 -13.26
C ARG A 155 -9.17 4.64 -13.11
N LEU A 156 -8.25 3.74 -13.50
CA LEU A 156 -8.41 2.31 -13.23
C LEU A 156 -8.33 1.99 -11.72
N GLU A 157 -7.62 2.80 -10.95
CA GLU A 157 -7.55 2.65 -9.48
C GLU A 157 -8.77 3.28 -8.78
N GLU A 158 -9.33 4.36 -9.32
CA GLU A 158 -10.36 5.19 -8.68
C GLU A 158 -11.78 4.96 -9.19
N SER A 159 -11.98 4.32 -10.35
CA SER A 159 -13.31 4.11 -10.93
C SER A 159 -14.17 3.20 -10.03
N GLU A 160 -15.47 3.46 -9.94
CA GLU A 160 -16.46 2.56 -9.30
C GLU A 160 -17.28 1.77 -10.35
N GLU A 161 -17.10 2.09 -11.63
CA GLU A 161 -17.97 1.67 -12.75
C GLU A 161 -17.61 0.29 -13.31
N PHE A 162 -16.34 -0.10 -13.16
CA PHE A 162 -15.84 -1.46 -13.42
C PHE A 162 -15.44 -2.11 -12.10
N GLN A 163 -15.26 -3.43 -12.04
CA GLN A 163 -14.49 -4.02 -10.94
C GLN A 163 -13.05 -3.50 -11.07
N PRO A 164 -12.63 -2.45 -10.34
CA PRO A 164 -11.47 -1.63 -10.73
C PRO A 164 -10.20 -2.45 -10.57
N THR A 165 -10.21 -3.28 -9.53
CA THR A 165 -9.19 -4.29 -9.23
C THR A 165 -8.98 -5.27 -10.38
N SER A 166 -10.01 -5.64 -11.16
CA SER A 166 -9.90 -6.64 -12.22
C SER A 166 -9.29 -6.06 -13.50
N VAL A 167 -9.72 -4.87 -13.92
CA VAL A 167 -9.19 -4.21 -15.13
C VAL A 167 -7.78 -3.71 -14.91
N LYS A 168 -7.51 -3.06 -13.77
CA LYS A 168 -6.16 -2.61 -13.37
C LYS A 168 -5.20 -3.80 -13.32
N LYS A 169 -5.63 -4.90 -12.70
CA LYS A 169 -4.83 -6.13 -12.65
C LYS A 169 -4.56 -6.72 -14.03
N ALA A 170 -5.53 -6.72 -14.94
CA ALA A 170 -5.32 -7.18 -16.31
C ALA A 170 -4.32 -6.30 -17.07
N PHE A 171 -4.40 -4.97 -16.92
CA PHE A 171 -3.46 -4.03 -17.52
C PHE A 171 -2.04 -4.18 -16.95
N ASP A 172 -1.90 -4.33 -15.63
CA ASP A 172 -0.61 -4.59 -15.00
C ASP A 172 0.01 -5.89 -15.53
N LEU A 173 -0.78 -6.97 -15.63
CA LEU A 173 -0.31 -8.24 -16.18
C LEU A 173 0.10 -8.11 -17.65
N PHE A 174 -0.65 -7.34 -18.43
CA PHE A 174 -0.28 -7.01 -19.81
C PHE A 174 1.08 -6.32 -19.87
N LEU A 175 1.29 -5.26 -19.08
CA LEU A 175 2.56 -4.54 -19.02
C LEU A 175 3.72 -5.44 -18.55
N ILE A 176 3.51 -6.19 -17.47
CA ILE A 176 4.52 -7.12 -16.94
C ILE A 176 4.88 -8.17 -17.98
N SER A 177 3.88 -8.75 -18.66
CA SER A 177 4.11 -9.75 -19.71
C SER A 177 4.89 -9.19 -20.89
N PHE A 178 4.60 -7.94 -21.30
CA PHE A 178 5.35 -7.24 -22.34
C PHE A 178 6.81 -7.05 -21.94
N VAL A 179 7.08 -6.52 -20.75
CA VAL A 179 8.45 -6.29 -20.28
C VAL A 179 9.23 -7.60 -20.13
N LYS A 180 8.62 -8.65 -19.55
CA LYS A 180 9.27 -9.97 -19.46
C LYS A 180 9.59 -10.50 -20.85
N ALA A 181 8.61 -10.55 -21.76
CA ALA A 181 8.84 -11.03 -23.12
C ALA A 181 9.93 -10.23 -23.87
N SER A 182 10.03 -8.92 -23.64
CA SER A 182 11.10 -8.10 -24.20
C SER A 182 12.47 -8.41 -23.62
N PHE A 183 12.56 -8.71 -22.32
CA PHE A 183 13.81 -9.15 -21.68
C PHE A 183 14.28 -10.51 -22.23
N ASN A 184 13.36 -11.44 -22.47
CA ASN A 184 13.68 -12.73 -23.08
C ASN A 184 14.38 -12.56 -24.45
N LEU A 185 13.98 -11.56 -25.24
CA LEU A 185 14.55 -11.31 -26.56
C LEU A 185 15.96 -10.69 -26.52
N SER A 186 16.35 -10.08 -25.39
CA SER A 186 17.71 -9.53 -25.24
C SER A 186 18.73 -10.56 -24.76
N GLU A 187 18.31 -11.67 -24.15
CA GLU A 187 19.21 -12.71 -23.62
C GLU A 187 19.41 -13.93 -24.55
N ASP A 188 18.56 -14.12 -25.58
CA ASP A 188 18.70 -15.26 -26.49
C ASP A 188 19.86 -15.07 -27.47
N ASP A 189 20.93 -15.86 -27.30
CA ASP A 189 22.13 -15.88 -28.15
C ASP A 189 21.86 -16.31 -29.61
N ASN A 190 20.69 -16.87 -29.94
CA ASN A 190 20.43 -17.50 -31.24
C ASN A 190 19.60 -16.66 -32.24
N LEU A 191 19.07 -15.51 -31.85
CA LEU A 191 18.25 -14.65 -32.73
C LEU A 191 18.96 -13.31 -32.99
N ASN A 192 18.65 -12.63 -34.10
CA ASN A 192 19.13 -11.25 -34.35
C ASN A 192 18.63 -10.33 -33.22
N GLN A 193 19.48 -10.14 -32.20
CA GLN A 193 19.13 -9.60 -30.89
C GLN A 193 18.59 -8.16 -30.97
N LEU A 194 17.58 -7.88 -30.15
CA LEU A 194 17.28 -6.52 -29.72
C LEU A 194 18.30 -6.17 -28.62
N ASP A 195 19.29 -5.35 -28.97
CA ASP A 195 20.19 -4.72 -27.99
C ASP A 195 19.34 -4.05 -26.88
N PRO A 196 19.68 -4.20 -25.59
CA PRO A 196 19.03 -3.46 -24.49
C PRO A 196 18.79 -1.97 -24.81
N HIS A 197 19.72 -1.31 -25.50
CA HIS A 197 19.53 0.08 -25.93
C HIS A 197 18.43 0.26 -26.99
N GLN A 198 18.21 -0.71 -27.87
CA GLN A 198 17.11 -0.70 -28.83
C GLN A 198 15.75 -0.87 -28.13
N LEU A 199 15.68 -1.72 -27.10
CA LEU A 199 14.47 -1.88 -26.29
C LEU A 199 14.14 -0.61 -25.51
N GLU A 200 15.12 -0.02 -24.83
CA GLU A 200 14.96 1.26 -24.15
C GLU A 200 14.50 2.36 -25.12
N SER A 201 15.11 2.41 -26.31
CA SER A 201 14.75 3.36 -27.36
C SER A 201 13.32 3.14 -27.87
N LEU A 202 12.87 1.89 -28.01
CA LEU A 202 11.50 1.55 -28.38
C LEU A 202 10.51 2.03 -27.32
N ILE A 203 10.76 1.73 -26.04
CA ILE A 203 9.90 2.13 -24.91
C ILE A 203 9.83 3.66 -24.80
N LEU A 204 10.96 4.34 -24.95
CA LEU A 204 11.06 5.80 -24.95
C LEU A 204 10.26 6.41 -26.10
N ASN A 205 10.44 5.90 -27.32
CA ASN A 205 9.74 6.41 -28.50
C ASN A 205 8.23 6.14 -28.41
N TRP A 206 7.83 4.94 -28.01
CA TRP A 206 6.44 4.59 -27.77
C TRP A 206 5.81 5.52 -26.72
N SER A 207 6.50 5.75 -25.60
CA SER A 207 6.01 6.65 -24.54
C SER A 207 5.85 8.08 -25.04
N ARG A 208 6.81 8.57 -25.86
CA ARG A 208 6.74 9.90 -26.46
C ARG A 208 5.57 10.03 -27.42
N VAL A 209 5.36 9.05 -28.30
CA VAL A 209 4.22 9.02 -29.23
C VAL A 209 2.91 8.99 -28.45
N LEU A 210 2.81 8.15 -27.42
CA LEU A 210 1.65 8.07 -26.54
C LEU A 210 1.38 9.42 -25.86
N LYS A 211 2.40 10.08 -25.35
CA LYS A 211 2.27 11.42 -24.76
C LYS A 211 1.69 12.42 -25.75
N ILE A 212 2.18 12.42 -27.00
CA ILE A 212 1.70 13.31 -28.06
C ILE A 212 0.23 13.03 -28.37
N TYR A 213 -0.17 11.76 -28.51
CA TYR A 213 -1.56 11.39 -28.79
C TYR A 213 -2.55 11.76 -27.67
N LEU A 214 -2.06 12.00 -26.46
CA LEU A 214 -2.85 12.40 -25.30
C LEU A 214 -2.75 13.89 -24.98
N SER A 215 -1.93 14.62 -25.73
CA SER A 215 -1.80 16.07 -25.62
C SER A 215 -2.77 16.69 -26.63
N ASP A 216 -3.86 17.28 -26.14
CA ASP A 216 -4.80 18.08 -26.95
C ASP A 216 -4.13 19.34 -27.53
#